data_AF-A0A6G0PTH8-F1
#
_entry.id   AF-A0A6G0PTH8-F1
#
_cell.length_a   1.000
_cell.length_b   1.000
_cell.length_c   1.000
_cell.angle_alpha   90.00
_cell.angle_beta   90.00
_cell.angle_gamma   90.00
#
_symmetry.space_group_name_H-M   'P 1'
#
loop_
_entity.id
_entity.type
_entity.pdbx_description
1 polymer ?
#
loop_
_entity_poly.entity_id
_entity_poly.type
_entity_poly.pdbx_seq_one_letter_code
_entity_poly.pdbx_strand_id
1 'polypeptide(L)'
;MQCSTAIARGQNVDSSWDELNTAEKALLLQRQRCRRAQQKYRQKNNEKTLALEDAVVQLQKGIQHLKTKRSSSIPPPVSITTTPWKMLVEYFRFFRTGLDVPEQILHPTSPLCLDENHAQKKFLQMAMASDIAFNRGYGVDAMLEDWRVLTLHHKQHEIRLVRLDHDVDGMVVATLNNSTTITENMLRSSLPDLMCGGDPNKWHPLVRKLLEQCFMIPATVRFEWDDTRNRFVSAHYEADMLTPLLKLLGNLEDASIVLNSTLGIHYNCVAEDLSIFSL
;
A
#
# COMPACT_ATOMS: atom_id res chain seq x y z
N MET A 1 -8.31 -54.46 7.54
CA MET A 1 -7.76 -54.80 6.20
C MET A 1 -6.37 -54.21 6.09
N GLN A 2 -5.36 -55.06 6.26
CA GLN A 2 -3.94 -54.73 6.04
C GLN A 2 -3.69 -54.68 4.53
N CYS A 3 -2.97 -53.67 4.04
CA CYS A 3 -2.36 -53.73 2.71
C CYS A 3 -0.86 -53.47 2.84
N SER A 4 -0.11 -54.53 2.56
CA SER A 4 1.32 -54.71 2.78
C SER A 4 2.20 -53.74 1.99
N THR A 5 3.19 -53.20 2.69
CA THR A 5 4.43 -52.65 2.17
C THR A 5 5.23 -53.75 1.46
N ALA A 6 5.28 -53.74 0.13
CA ALA A 6 6.17 -54.60 -0.65
C ALA A 6 7.44 -53.81 -1.03
N ILE A 7 8.50 -54.01 -0.25
CA ILE A 7 9.86 -53.62 -0.61
C ILE A 7 10.30 -54.53 -1.76
N ALA A 8 10.26 -54.04 -2.99
CA ALA A 8 10.86 -54.71 -4.13
C ALA A 8 12.39 -54.69 -3.97
N ARG A 9 12.94 -55.84 -3.58
CA ARG A 9 14.39 -56.12 -3.54
C ARG A 9 15.00 -55.81 -4.89
N GLY A 10 15.99 -54.93 -4.89
CA GLY A 10 16.85 -54.68 -6.04
C GLY A 10 17.64 -55.94 -6.38
N GLN A 11 17.36 -56.49 -7.55
CA GLN A 11 18.28 -57.36 -8.28
C GLN A 11 18.12 -57.06 -9.77
N ASN A 12 19.24 -57.16 -10.50
CA ASN A 12 19.41 -57.00 -11.94
C ASN A 12 19.68 -55.59 -12.51
N VAL A 13 20.71 -54.90 -11.98
CA VAL A 13 21.43 -53.86 -12.73
C VAL A 13 22.87 -54.29 -13.10
N ASP A 14 23.46 -55.24 -12.35
CA ASP A 14 24.85 -55.66 -12.56
C ASP A 14 25.07 -56.62 -13.74
N SER A 15 24.10 -57.48 -14.07
CA SER A 15 24.22 -58.43 -15.19
C SER A 15 24.23 -57.77 -16.58
N SER A 16 23.60 -56.60 -16.70
CA SER A 16 23.54 -55.82 -17.95
C SER A 16 24.82 -55.02 -18.22
N TRP A 17 25.67 -54.81 -17.20
CA TRP A 17 26.90 -54.03 -17.37
C TRP A 17 27.99 -54.83 -18.08
N ASP A 18 28.10 -56.14 -17.85
CA ASP A 18 29.18 -56.94 -18.43
C ASP A 18 28.99 -57.25 -19.93
N GLU A 19 27.76 -57.21 -20.44
CA GLU A 19 27.41 -57.47 -21.85
C GLU A 19 27.58 -56.25 -22.79
N LEU A 20 27.75 -55.04 -22.24
CA LEU A 20 27.83 -53.80 -23.01
C LEU A 20 29.24 -53.55 -23.55
N ASN A 21 29.33 -53.07 -24.79
CA ASN A 21 30.62 -52.70 -25.37
C ASN A 21 31.18 -51.42 -24.70
N THR A 22 32.47 -51.16 -24.88
CA THR A 22 33.18 -50.04 -24.24
C THR A 22 32.56 -48.67 -24.53
N ALA A 23 32.01 -48.46 -25.73
CA ALA A 23 31.35 -47.21 -26.12
C ALA A 23 29.98 -47.04 -25.44
N GLU A 24 29.22 -48.11 -25.26
CA GLU A 24 27.93 -48.08 -24.56
C GLU A 24 28.09 -47.80 -23.06
N LYS A 25 29.10 -48.42 -22.44
CA LYS A 25 29.51 -48.14 -21.06
C LYS A 25 29.90 -46.67 -20.87
N ALA A 26 30.69 -46.12 -21.80
CA ALA A 26 31.10 -44.71 -21.77
C ALA A 26 29.90 -43.76 -21.93
N LEU A 27 28.97 -44.06 -22.84
CA LEU A 27 27.75 -43.28 -23.06
C LEU A 27 26.84 -43.25 -21.82
N LEU A 28 26.67 -44.39 -21.14
CA LEU A 28 25.88 -44.48 -19.91
C LEU A 28 26.51 -43.67 -18.76
N LEU A 29 27.83 -43.76 -18.59
CA LEU A 29 28.56 -42.95 -17.59
C LEU A 29 28.45 -41.46 -17.90
N GLN A 30 28.56 -41.06 -19.17
CA GLN A 30 28.40 -39.67 -19.58
C GLN A 30 26.98 -39.18 -19.31
N ARG A 31 25.95 -39.96 -19.66
CA ARG A 31 24.54 -39.64 -19.34
C ARG A 31 24.33 -39.51 -17.84
N GLN A 32 24.89 -40.41 -17.04
CA GLN A 32 24.77 -40.37 -15.58
C GLN A 32 25.49 -39.14 -14.98
N ARG A 33 26.66 -38.78 -15.49
CA ARG A 33 27.39 -37.56 -15.12
C ARG A 33 26.61 -36.31 -15.50
N CYS A 34 26.06 -36.24 -16.71
CA CYS A 34 25.23 -35.13 -17.17
C CYS A 34 23.98 -34.97 -16.30
N ARG A 35 23.27 -36.06 -15.95
CA ARG A 35 22.12 -36.02 -15.04
C ARG A 35 22.49 -35.46 -13.67
N ARG A 36 23.59 -35.94 -13.07
CA ARG A 36 24.07 -35.45 -11.77
C ARG A 36 24.49 -33.98 -11.83
N ALA A 37 25.18 -33.56 -12.89
CA ALA A 37 25.58 -32.17 -13.09
C ALA A 37 24.36 -31.27 -13.27
N GLN A 38 23.36 -31.71 -14.04
CA GLN A 38 22.12 -30.97 -14.27
C GLN A 38 21.27 -30.88 -13.00
N GLN A 39 21.21 -31.95 -12.19
CA GLN A 39 20.55 -31.93 -10.88
C GLN A 39 21.22 -30.94 -9.93
N LYS A 40 22.55 -30.95 -9.84
CA LYS A 40 23.32 -29.99 -9.02
C LYS A 40 23.12 -28.55 -9.51
N TYR A 41 23.11 -28.33 -10.82
CA TYR A 41 22.85 -27.01 -11.40
C TYR A 41 21.46 -26.50 -11.03
N ARG A 42 20.42 -27.34 -11.19
CA ARG A 42 19.05 -27.00 -10.82
C ARG A 42 18.92 -26.72 -9.33
N GLN A 43 19.53 -27.54 -8.49
CA GLN A 43 19.55 -27.34 -7.04
C GLN A 43 20.21 -26.01 -6.67
N LYS A 44 21.41 -25.74 -7.20
CA LYS A 44 22.12 -24.47 -6.95
C LYS A 44 21.32 -23.25 -7.43
N ASN A 45 20.60 -23.38 -8.54
CA ASN A 45 19.74 -22.31 -9.03
C ASN A 45 18.55 -22.07 -8.09
N ASN A 46 17.90 -23.14 -7.63
CA ASN A 46 16.80 -23.06 -6.68
C ASN A 46 17.22 -22.46 -5.33
N GLU A 47 18.39 -22.86 -4.81
CA GLU A 47 18.97 -22.30 -3.58
C GLU A 47 19.21 -20.79 -3.70
N LYS A 48 19.69 -20.32 -4.85
CA LYS A 48 19.85 -18.88 -5.12
C LYS A 48 18.51 -18.15 -5.16
N THR A 49 17.50 -18.72 -5.80
CA THR A 49 16.16 -18.13 -5.86
C THR A 49 15.55 -17.99 -4.47
N LEU A 50 15.60 -19.05 -3.66
CA LEU A 50 15.11 -19.03 -2.29
C LEU A 50 15.87 -18.02 -1.41
N ALA A 51 17.20 -17.94 -1.55
CA ALA A 51 18.00 -16.96 -0.82
C ALA A 51 17.66 -15.51 -1.20
N LEU A 52 17.34 -15.26 -2.48
CA LEU A 52 16.90 -13.96 -2.95
C LEU A 52 15.51 -13.60 -2.41
N GLU A 53 14.57 -14.54 -2.45
CA GLU A 53 13.22 -14.37 -1.90
C GLU A 53 13.26 -14.03 -0.40
N ASP A 54 14.05 -14.76 0.38
CA ASP A 54 14.24 -14.46 1.81
C ASP A 54 14.87 -13.07 2.02
N ALA A 55 15.91 -12.72 1.25
CA ALA A 55 16.54 -11.41 1.33
C ALA A 55 15.54 -10.27 1.02
N VAL A 56 14.67 -10.43 0.03
CA VAL A 56 13.61 -9.46 -0.28
C VAL A 56 12.65 -9.33 0.90
N VAL A 57 12.22 -10.44 1.50
CA VAL A 57 11.33 -10.42 2.67
C VAL A 57 12.01 -9.71 3.85
N GLN A 58 13.30 -9.98 4.12
CA GLN A 58 14.04 -9.31 5.20
C GLN A 58 14.19 -7.81 4.95
N LEU A 59 14.50 -7.40 3.72
CA LEU A 59 14.62 -5.99 3.35
C LEU A 59 13.27 -5.26 3.48
N GLN A 60 12.18 -5.88 3.04
CA GLN A 60 10.84 -5.32 3.20
C GLN A 60 10.48 -5.15 4.68
N LYS A 61 10.77 -6.14 5.53
CA LYS A 61 10.60 -6.04 6.99
C LYS A 61 11.45 -4.91 7.57
N GLY A 62 12.70 -4.78 7.14
CA GLY A 62 13.61 -3.71 7.57
C GLY A 62 13.11 -2.32 7.19
N ILE A 63 12.64 -2.14 5.94
CA ILE A 63 12.04 -0.89 5.48
C ILE A 63 10.80 -0.54 6.31
N GLN A 64 9.92 -1.51 6.56
CA GLN A 64 8.73 -1.29 7.39
C GLN A 64 9.12 -0.90 8.82
N HIS A 65 10.07 -1.61 9.44
CA HIS A 65 10.55 -1.29 10.78
C HIS A 65 11.12 0.13 10.87
N LEU A 66 11.94 0.53 9.89
CA LEU A 66 12.50 1.88 9.84
C LEU A 66 11.43 2.97 9.61
N LYS A 67 10.42 2.68 8.78
CA LYS A 67 9.26 3.57 8.59
C LYS A 67 8.49 3.73 9.90
N THR A 68 8.13 2.64 10.57
CA THR A 68 7.44 2.66 11.87
C THR A 68 8.24 3.44 12.89
N LYS A 69 9.55 3.18 13.03
CA LYS A 69 10.41 3.90 14.00
C LYS A 69 10.48 5.41 13.73
N ARG A 70 10.43 5.83 12.47
CA ARG A 70 10.41 7.26 12.10
C ARG A 70 9.05 7.91 12.39
N SER A 71 7.95 7.18 12.20
CA SER A 71 6.59 7.66 12.47
C SER A 71 6.25 7.65 13.97
N SER A 72 6.72 6.65 14.72
CA SER A 72 6.47 6.45 16.16
C SER A 72 7.40 7.26 17.07
N SER A 73 8.41 7.94 16.52
CA SER A 73 9.19 8.90 17.30
C SER A 73 8.24 9.99 17.82
N ILE A 74 8.04 9.96 19.14
CA ILE A 74 7.29 10.97 19.88
C ILE A 74 7.90 12.34 19.50
N PRO A 75 7.10 13.29 18.99
CA PRO A 75 7.59 14.62 18.75
C PRO A 75 8.11 15.20 20.06
N PRO A 76 9.21 15.99 20.05
CA PRO A 76 9.60 16.74 21.22
C PRO A 76 8.41 17.57 21.72
N PRO A 77 8.31 17.83 23.05
CA PRO A 77 7.21 18.59 23.62
C PRO A 77 6.98 19.87 22.82
N VAL A 78 5.75 20.02 22.33
CA VAL A 78 5.35 21.16 21.51
C VAL A 78 5.52 22.42 22.37
N SER A 79 6.46 23.29 22.00
CA SER A 79 6.70 24.55 22.69
C SER A 79 5.48 25.47 22.51
N ILE A 80 5.25 26.37 23.47
CA ILE A 80 4.12 27.32 23.49
C ILE A 80 4.13 28.28 22.26
N THR A 81 5.20 28.26 21.46
CA THR A 81 5.42 29.09 20.25
C THR A 81 5.13 28.37 18.93
N THR A 82 4.27 27.35 18.92
CA THR A 82 4.12 26.48 17.75
C THR A 82 3.29 27.17 16.66
N THR A 83 3.93 27.48 15.54
CA THR A 83 3.28 28.06 14.37
C THR A 83 2.40 27.03 13.66
N PRO A 84 1.35 27.45 12.92
CA PRO A 84 0.52 26.57 12.11
C PRO A 84 1.35 25.66 11.20
N TRP A 85 2.44 26.21 10.66
CA TRP A 85 3.38 25.53 9.78
C TRP A 85 4.06 24.33 10.46
N LYS A 86 4.55 24.52 11.68
CA LYS A 86 5.19 23.44 12.45
C LYS A 86 4.18 22.33 12.76
N MET A 87 2.93 22.69 13.08
CA MET A 87 1.86 21.70 13.27
C MET A 87 1.56 20.93 11.98
N LEU A 88 1.48 21.59 10.82
CA LEU A 88 1.23 20.90 9.55
C LEU A 88 2.38 19.98 9.14
N VAL A 89 3.64 20.38 9.36
CA VAL A 89 4.79 19.48 9.13
C VAL A 89 4.67 18.21 9.98
N GLU A 90 4.31 18.36 11.26
CA GLU A 90 4.11 17.21 12.14
C GLU A 90 2.88 16.39 11.77
N TYR A 91 1.79 17.03 11.35
CA TYR A 91 0.58 16.37 10.86
C TYR A 91 0.91 15.45 9.67
N PHE A 92 1.52 15.97 8.62
CA PHE A 92 1.89 15.17 7.45
C PHE A 92 2.98 14.13 7.76
N ARG A 93 3.82 14.37 8.79
CA ARG A 93 4.76 13.34 9.28
C ARG A 93 4.01 12.20 9.95
N PHE A 94 3.05 12.49 10.83
CA PHE A 94 2.26 11.49 11.56
C PHE A 94 1.41 10.62 10.64
N PHE A 95 0.81 11.22 9.61
CA PHE A 95 -0.09 10.53 8.68
C PHE A 95 0.58 10.13 7.36
N ARG A 96 1.92 10.15 7.29
CA ARG A 96 2.71 9.84 6.08
C ARG A 96 2.33 8.51 5.43
N THR A 97 1.98 7.51 6.24
CA THR A 97 1.57 6.17 5.79
C THR A 97 0.14 5.85 6.22
N GLY A 98 -0.65 6.89 6.52
CA GLY A 98 -2.03 6.76 6.97
C GLY A 98 -2.13 6.56 8.48
N LEU A 99 -3.18 5.86 8.90
CA LEU A 99 -3.49 5.58 10.29
C LEU A 99 -2.62 4.42 10.80
N ASP A 100 -1.86 4.67 11.87
CA ASP A 100 -0.97 3.70 12.50
C ASP A 100 -1.77 2.81 13.46
N VAL A 101 -2.46 1.81 12.91
CA VAL A 101 -3.26 0.84 13.64
C VAL A 101 -2.94 -0.59 13.22
N PRO A 102 -3.06 -1.58 14.13
CA PRO A 102 -2.97 -2.99 13.77
C PRO A 102 -4.01 -3.36 12.70
N GLU A 103 -3.65 -4.25 11.78
CA GLU A 103 -4.56 -4.69 10.70
C GLU A 103 -5.88 -5.27 11.22
N GLN A 104 -5.91 -5.82 12.44
CA GLN A 104 -7.14 -6.37 13.03
C GLN A 104 -8.21 -5.28 13.30
N ILE A 105 -7.80 -4.02 13.47
CA ILE A 105 -8.70 -2.88 13.70
C ILE A 105 -9.13 -2.26 12.36
N LEU A 106 -8.39 -2.51 11.28
CA LEU A 106 -8.75 -2.13 9.91
C LEU A 106 -9.78 -3.11 9.33
N HIS A 107 -10.96 -3.19 9.93
CA HIS A 107 -12.07 -4.00 9.41
C HIS A 107 -13.08 -3.13 8.65
N PRO A 108 -13.54 -3.51 7.45
CA PRO A 108 -14.45 -2.67 6.64
C PRO A 108 -15.77 -2.33 7.34
N THR A 109 -16.26 -3.24 8.18
CA THR A 109 -17.61 -3.21 8.77
C THR A 109 -17.68 -2.76 10.22
N SER A 110 -16.54 -2.55 10.89
CA SER A 110 -16.52 -2.13 12.29
C SER A 110 -16.18 -0.64 12.40
N PRO A 111 -16.89 0.13 13.26
CA PRO A 111 -16.51 1.51 13.55
C PRO A 111 -15.09 1.58 14.08
N LEU A 112 -14.36 2.64 13.73
CA LEU A 112 -13.05 2.91 14.30
C LEU A 112 -13.17 3.15 15.80
N CYS A 113 -12.59 2.25 16.60
CA CYS A 113 -12.44 2.43 18.04
C CYS A 113 -10.95 2.57 18.35
N LEU A 114 -10.45 3.80 18.35
CA LEU A 114 -9.08 4.12 18.73
C LEU A 114 -9.02 4.38 20.24
N ASP A 115 -7.98 3.82 20.89
CA ASP A 115 -7.61 4.19 22.25
C ASP A 115 -7.45 5.71 22.37
N GLU A 116 -7.99 6.31 23.43
CA GLU A 116 -7.79 7.73 23.74
C GLU A 116 -6.31 8.09 23.88
N ASN A 117 -5.45 7.11 24.19
CA ASN A 117 -4.01 7.31 24.24
C ASN A 117 -3.29 7.19 22.90
N HIS A 118 -4.00 6.91 21.80
CA HIS A 118 -3.42 6.80 20.48
C HIS A 118 -2.79 8.13 20.05
N ALA A 119 -1.53 8.07 19.59
CA ALA A 119 -0.72 9.27 19.33
C ALA A 119 -1.31 10.15 18.22
N GLN A 120 -1.84 9.57 17.15
CA GLN A 120 -2.44 10.33 16.05
C GLN A 120 -3.77 10.98 16.48
N LYS A 121 -4.59 10.27 17.27
CA LYS A 121 -5.83 10.83 17.84
C LYS A 121 -5.53 12.02 18.76
N LYS A 122 -4.60 11.86 19.71
CA LYS A 122 -4.15 12.96 20.60
C LYS A 122 -3.60 14.15 19.83
N PHE A 123 -2.82 13.89 18.78
CA PHE A 123 -2.29 14.96 17.94
C PHE A 123 -3.41 15.74 17.25
N LEU A 124 -4.41 15.07 16.67
CA LEU A 124 -5.54 15.76 16.05
C LEU A 124 -6.38 16.51 17.08
N GLN A 125 -6.68 15.91 18.23
CA GLN A 125 -7.40 16.58 19.33
C GLN A 125 -6.63 17.80 19.89
N MET A 126 -5.33 17.88 19.69
CA MET A 126 -4.52 19.04 20.07
C MET A 126 -4.52 20.11 18.97
N ALA A 127 -4.27 19.72 17.72
CA ALA A 127 -4.04 20.64 16.60
C ALA A 127 -5.33 21.15 15.93
N MET A 128 -6.42 20.37 15.99
CA MET A 128 -7.68 20.64 15.32
C MET A 128 -8.74 21.09 16.31
N ALA A 129 -9.68 21.92 15.86
CA ALA A 129 -10.91 22.18 16.59
C ALA A 129 -11.75 20.90 16.68
N SER A 130 -12.54 20.75 17.76
CA SER A 130 -13.38 19.57 17.95
C SER A 130 -14.41 19.37 16.84
N ASP A 131 -14.79 20.47 16.19
CA ASP A 131 -15.78 20.62 15.13
C ASP A 131 -15.14 20.92 13.76
N ILE A 132 -13.85 20.61 13.58
CA ILE A 132 -13.11 20.85 12.33
C ILE A 132 -13.92 20.41 11.08
N ALA A 133 -14.10 21.31 10.13
CA ALA A 133 -14.79 21.04 8.86
C ALA A 133 -13.80 20.53 7.80
N PHE A 134 -14.17 19.49 7.06
CA PHE A 134 -13.38 18.98 5.92
C PHE A 134 -14.27 18.32 4.87
N ASN A 135 -13.69 17.90 3.74
CA ASN A 135 -14.43 17.39 2.56
C ASN A 135 -15.46 16.28 2.87
N ARG A 136 -15.30 15.53 3.96
CA ARG A 136 -16.13 14.36 4.29
C ARG A 136 -16.90 14.48 5.62
N GLY A 137 -16.93 15.65 6.23
CA GLY A 137 -17.75 15.91 7.41
C GLY A 137 -17.09 16.83 8.43
N TYR A 138 -17.41 16.58 9.70
CA TYR A 138 -17.03 17.43 10.82
C TYR A 138 -16.44 16.64 11.98
N GLY A 139 -15.40 17.20 12.59
CA GLY A 139 -14.80 16.72 13.83
C GLY A 139 -13.69 15.68 13.67
N VAL A 140 -12.94 15.50 14.76
CA VAL A 140 -11.71 14.69 14.77
C VAL A 140 -11.97 13.20 14.51
N ASP A 141 -13.07 12.64 15.03
CA ASP A 141 -13.38 11.23 14.83
C ASP A 141 -13.72 10.93 13.36
N ALA A 142 -14.45 11.82 12.68
CA ALA A 142 -14.72 11.70 11.25
C ALA A 142 -13.43 11.79 10.41
N MET A 143 -12.50 12.66 10.82
CA MET A 143 -11.20 12.79 10.16
C MET A 143 -10.32 11.54 10.36
N LEU A 144 -10.35 10.91 11.54
CA LEU A 144 -9.67 9.63 11.80
C LEU A 144 -10.28 8.49 10.99
N GLU A 145 -11.60 8.49 10.82
CA GLU A 145 -12.29 7.54 9.95
C GLU A 145 -11.86 7.73 8.49
N ASP A 146 -11.71 8.97 8.01
CA ASP A 146 -11.18 9.23 6.66
C ASP A 146 -9.77 8.65 6.48
N TRP A 147 -8.89 8.86 7.45
CA TRP A 147 -7.56 8.23 7.46
C TRP A 147 -7.61 6.70 7.49
N ARG A 148 -8.56 6.12 8.23
CA ARG A 148 -8.77 4.67 8.30
C ARG A 148 -9.16 4.12 6.93
N VAL A 149 -10.12 4.74 6.25
CA VAL A 149 -10.59 4.32 4.92
C VAL A 149 -9.44 4.42 3.91
N LEU A 150 -8.60 5.46 3.97
CA LEU A 150 -7.45 5.59 3.07
C LEU A 150 -6.44 4.47 3.30
N THR A 151 -6.15 4.19 4.57
CA THR A 151 -5.20 3.14 4.97
C THR A 151 -5.68 1.75 4.58
N LEU A 152 -6.99 1.50 4.71
CA LEU A 152 -7.62 0.23 4.34
C LEU A 152 -7.53 -0.02 2.84
N HIS A 153 -7.87 0.99 2.03
CA HIS A 153 -7.93 0.84 0.58
C HIS A 153 -6.56 0.94 -0.09
N HIS A 154 -5.61 1.69 0.49
CA HIS A 154 -4.28 1.91 -0.09
C HIS A 154 -3.16 1.45 0.85
N LYS A 155 -2.96 0.12 1.01
CA LYS A 155 -1.93 -0.42 1.91
C LYS A 155 -0.50 0.06 1.62
N GLN A 156 -0.19 0.35 0.36
CA GLN A 156 1.11 0.85 -0.08
C GLN A 156 1.00 2.32 -0.51
N HIS A 157 0.51 3.19 0.37
CA HIS A 157 0.53 4.63 0.14
C HIS A 157 1.63 5.34 0.92
N GLU A 158 2.04 6.49 0.40
CA GLU A 158 2.92 7.42 1.08
C GLU A 158 2.53 8.85 0.73
N ILE A 159 2.37 9.70 1.74
CA ILE A 159 2.04 11.11 1.60
C ILE A 159 3.28 11.93 1.93
N ARG A 160 3.68 12.80 1.00
CA ARG A 160 4.86 13.66 1.19
C ARG A 160 4.48 15.12 1.05
N LEU A 161 4.67 15.87 2.12
CA LEU A 161 4.64 17.32 2.09
C LEU A 161 5.79 17.84 1.23
N VAL A 162 5.45 18.58 0.18
CA VAL A 162 6.41 19.20 -0.75
C VAL A 162 6.69 20.64 -0.34
N ARG A 163 5.64 21.40 -0.06
CA ARG A 163 5.75 22.77 0.46
C ARG A 163 4.52 23.15 1.26
N LEU A 164 4.72 24.18 2.09
CA LEU A 164 3.67 24.96 2.73
C LEU A 164 3.79 26.39 2.18
N ASP A 165 2.65 27.03 1.94
CA ASP A 165 2.52 28.42 1.51
C ASP A 165 1.27 29.03 2.18
N HIS A 166 1.02 30.32 1.95
CA HIS A 166 -0.28 30.92 2.20
C HIS A 166 -0.95 31.25 0.86
N ASP A 167 -2.27 31.14 0.80
CA ASP A 167 -3.02 31.70 -0.32
C ASP A 167 -3.41 33.17 -0.10
N VAL A 168 -4.15 33.71 -1.06
CA VAL A 168 -4.61 35.10 -1.08
C VAL A 168 -5.60 35.40 0.05
N ASP A 169 -6.29 34.39 0.56
CA ASP A 169 -7.29 34.49 1.63
C ASP A 169 -6.65 34.29 3.02
N GLY A 170 -5.32 34.11 3.06
CA GLY A 170 -4.57 33.89 4.30
C GLY A 170 -4.64 32.46 4.83
N MET A 171 -5.25 31.52 4.08
CA MET A 171 -5.25 30.12 4.45
C MET A 171 -3.87 29.50 4.23
N VAL A 172 -3.52 28.51 5.06
CA VAL A 172 -2.26 27.78 4.90
C VAL A 172 -2.47 26.66 3.89
N VAL A 173 -1.71 26.67 2.80
CA VAL A 173 -1.82 25.70 1.71
C VAL A 173 -0.66 24.73 1.75
N ALA A 174 -0.96 23.44 1.89
CA ALA A 174 -0.01 22.35 1.77
C ALA A 174 -0.06 21.74 0.37
N THR A 175 1.07 21.73 -0.34
CA THR A 175 1.21 20.93 -1.58
C THR A 175 1.83 19.58 -1.22
N LEU A 176 1.21 18.51 -1.69
CA LEU A 176 1.57 17.13 -1.40
C LEU A 176 1.85 16.36 -2.69
N ASN A 177 2.74 15.39 -2.59
CA ASN A 177 2.91 14.33 -3.57
C ASN A 177 2.60 13.00 -2.89
N ASN A 178 1.43 12.45 -3.22
CA ASN A 178 1.01 11.16 -2.70
C ASN A 178 1.45 10.09 -3.69
N SER A 179 1.96 8.96 -3.20
CA SER A 179 2.26 7.80 -4.03
C SER A 179 1.44 6.61 -3.58
N THR A 180 0.89 5.84 -4.50
CA THR A 180 0.24 4.57 -4.17
C THR A 180 0.55 3.50 -5.22
N THR A 181 0.93 2.31 -4.77
CA THR A 181 1.09 1.14 -5.64
C THR A 181 -0.18 0.31 -5.61
N ILE A 182 -0.78 0.08 -6.77
CA ILE A 182 -1.96 -0.78 -6.88
C ILE A 182 -1.55 -2.24 -6.75
N THR A 183 -2.05 -2.89 -5.71
CA THR A 183 -1.80 -4.32 -5.46
C THR A 183 -2.98 -5.17 -5.91
N GLU A 184 -2.74 -6.46 -6.12
CA GLU A 184 -3.80 -7.43 -6.43
C GLU A 184 -4.93 -7.42 -5.38
N ASN A 185 -4.58 -7.32 -4.09
CA ASN A 185 -5.56 -7.27 -3.01
C ASN A 185 -6.46 -6.02 -3.10
N MET A 186 -5.90 -4.88 -3.50
CA MET A 186 -6.67 -3.66 -3.70
C MET A 186 -7.63 -3.80 -4.89
N LEU A 187 -7.18 -4.43 -5.99
CA LEU A 187 -8.02 -4.70 -7.15
C LEU A 187 -9.14 -5.71 -6.82
N ARG A 188 -8.84 -6.74 -6.02
CA ARG A 188 -9.83 -7.73 -5.58
C ARG A 188 -10.93 -7.11 -4.71
N SER A 189 -10.59 -6.13 -3.87
CA SER A 189 -11.59 -5.46 -3.02
C SER A 189 -12.36 -4.35 -3.74
N SER A 190 -11.74 -3.67 -4.71
CA SER A 190 -12.33 -2.52 -5.41
C SER A 190 -13.06 -2.85 -6.71
N LEU A 191 -12.56 -3.84 -7.45
CA LEU A 191 -13.05 -4.22 -8.78
C LEU A 191 -13.25 -5.74 -8.87
N PRO A 192 -14.04 -6.35 -7.96
CA PRO A 192 -14.20 -7.80 -7.89
C PRO A 192 -14.77 -8.39 -9.19
N ASP A 193 -15.69 -7.68 -9.84
CA ASP A 193 -16.36 -8.12 -11.07
C ASP A 193 -15.38 -8.28 -12.24
N LEU A 194 -14.30 -7.49 -12.24
CA LEU A 194 -13.25 -7.52 -13.27
C LEU A 194 -12.18 -8.60 -13.00
N MET A 195 -12.25 -9.24 -11.83
CA MET A 195 -11.29 -10.23 -11.30
C MET A 195 -11.86 -11.66 -11.32
N CYS A 196 -12.63 -12.01 -12.36
CA CYS A 196 -13.35 -13.28 -12.43
C CYS A 196 -12.48 -14.54 -12.26
N GLY A 197 -12.83 -15.38 -11.28
CA GLY A 197 -12.46 -16.80 -11.24
C GLY A 197 -11.06 -17.16 -10.75
N GLY A 198 -10.33 -16.22 -10.12
CA GLY A 198 -9.02 -16.50 -9.49
C GLY A 198 -7.87 -16.84 -10.44
N ASP A 199 -8.16 -17.00 -11.74
CA ASP A 199 -7.19 -17.25 -12.81
C ASP A 199 -6.71 -15.90 -13.40
N PRO A 200 -5.43 -15.53 -13.24
CA PRO A 200 -4.88 -14.29 -13.80
C PRO A 200 -5.05 -14.17 -15.32
N ASN A 201 -5.18 -15.31 -16.03
CA ASN A 201 -5.40 -15.33 -17.47
C ASN A 201 -6.82 -14.90 -17.88
N LYS A 202 -7.74 -14.76 -16.93
CA LYS A 202 -9.12 -14.30 -17.17
C LYS A 202 -9.39 -12.89 -16.66
N TRP A 203 -8.41 -12.24 -16.01
CA TRP A 203 -8.57 -10.88 -15.53
C TRP A 203 -8.81 -9.91 -16.68
N HIS A 204 -9.68 -8.94 -16.44
CA HIS A 204 -9.97 -7.88 -17.41
C HIS A 204 -8.68 -7.13 -17.81
N PRO A 205 -8.51 -6.70 -19.07
CA PRO A 205 -7.33 -5.95 -19.51
C PRO A 205 -7.04 -4.71 -18.65
N LEU A 206 -8.08 -4.03 -18.15
CA LEU A 206 -7.98 -2.91 -17.22
C LEU A 206 -7.21 -3.28 -15.95
N VAL A 207 -7.58 -4.38 -15.29
CA VAL A 207 -6.93 -4.88 -14.07
C VAL A 207 -5.45 -5.14 -14.34
N ARG A 208 -5.13 -5.80 -15.45
CA ARG A 208 -3.75 -6.12 -15.81
C ARG A 208 -2.89 -4.87 -16.02
N LYS A 209 -3.47 -3.81 -16.61
CA LYS A 209 -2.79 -2.53 -16.75
C LYS A 209 -2.56 -1.85 -15.41
N LEU A 210 -3.48 -1.98 -14.45
CA LEU A 210 -3.40 -1.33 -13.14
C LEU A 210 -2.47 -2.06 -12.16
N LEU A 211 -2.39 -3.38 -12.25
CA LEU A 211 -1.62 -4.20 -11.32
C LEU A 211 -0.16 -3.74 -11.26
N GLU A 212 0.35 -3.58 -10.02
CA GLU A 212 1.72 -3.16 -9.71
C GLU A 212 2.11 -1.76 -10.22
N GLN A 213 1.16 -0.99 -10.75
CA GLN A 213 1.41 0.39 -11.13
C GLN A 213 1.54 1.27 -9.90
N CYS A 214 2.59 2.09 -9.89
CA CYS A 214 2.80 3.12 -8.88
C CYS A 214 2.30 4.46 -9.43
N PHE A 215 1.25 4.99 -8.82
CA PHE A 215 0.71 6.29 -9.15
C PHE A 215 1.31 7.36 -8.27
N MET A 216 1.73 8.46 -8.90
CA MET A 216 2.00 9.73 -8.26
C MET A 216 0.75 10.61 -8.41
N ILE A 217 0.16 10.98 -7.28
CA ILE A 217 -1.09 11.72 -7.17
C ILE A 217 -0.75 13.06 -6.50
N PRO A 218 -0.63 14.15 -7.27
CA PRO A 218 -0.50 15.48 -6.71
C PRO A 218 -1.76 15.82 -5.90
N ALA A 219 -1.56 16.45 -4.74
CA ALA A 219 -2.67 16.91 -3.92
C ALA A 219 -2.35 18.25 -3.27
N THR A 220 -3.40 19.01 -2.97
CA THR A 220 -3.33 20.26 -2.20
C THR A 220 -4.30 20.19 -1.04
N VAL A 221 -3.91 20.71 0.11
CA VAL A 221 -4.80 20.84 1.28
C VAL A 221 -4.75 22.28 1.77
N ARG A 222 -5.90 22.91 1.86
CA ARG A 222 -6.06 24.27 2.38
C ARG A 222 -6.56 24.20 3.81
N PHE A 223 -5.87 24.87 4.71
CA PHE A 223 -6.21 24.88 6.13
C PHE A 223 -6.54 26.29 6.59
N GLU A 224 -7.65 26.41 7.28
CA GLU A 224 -8.01 27.63 8.00
C GLU A 224 -7.55 27.52 9.45
N TRP A 225 -6.85 28.55 9.91
CA TRP A 225 -6.28 28.62 11.24
C TRP A 225 -7.00 29.67 12.08
N ASP A 226 -7.46 29.27 13.26
CA ASP A 226 -8.03 30.18 14.26
C ASP A 226 -6.93 30.59 15.25
N ASP A 227 -6.44 31.82 15.11
CA ASP A 227 -5.42 32.41 15.99
C ASP A 227 -5.89 32.57 17.45
N THR A 228 -7.20 32.69 17.69
CA THR A 228 -7.74 32.83 19.05
C THR A 228 -7.72 31.50 19.80
N ARG A 229 -8.06 30.41 19.11
CA ARG A 229 -8.09 29.05 19.67
C ARG A 229 -6.76 28.32 19.52
N ASN A 230 -5.85 28.85 18.68
CA ASN A 230 -4.63 28.21 18.22
C ASN A 230 -4.89 26.79 17.68
N ARG A 231 -5.87 26.67 16.77
CA ARG A 231 -6.30 25.39 16.19
C ARG A 231 -6.75 25.56 14.74
N PHE A 232 -6.66 24.48 13.97
CA PHE A 232 -7.28 24.43 12.64
C PHE A 232 -8.78 24.20 12.75
N VAL A 233 -9.56 25.03 12.07
CA VAL A 233 -11.03 24.98 12.07
C VAL A 233 -11.59 24.39 10.78
N SER A 234 -10.83 24.44 9.68
CA SER A 234 -11.21 23.76 8.45
C SER A 234 -9.99 23.22 7.69
N ALA A 235 -10.21 22.15 6.91
CA ALA A 235 -9.21 21.50 6.08
C ALA A 235 -9.87 20.97 4.79
N HIS A 236 -9.53 21.53 3.64
CA HIS A 236 -10.10 21.12 2.35
C HIS A 236 -9.00 20.59 1.44
N TYR A 237 -9.08 19.31 1.10
CA TYR A 237 -8.13 18.65 0.21
C TYR A 237 -8.70 18.41 -1.19
N GLU A 238 -7.81 18.50 -2.17
CA GLU A 238 -8.04 18.20 -3.57
C GLU A 238 -6.89 17.32 -4.04
N ALA A 239 -7.19 16.25 -4.79
CA ALA A 239 -6.17 15.33 -5.26
C ALA A 239 -6.46 14.86 -6.69
N ASP A 240 -5.45 14.88 -7.54
CA ASP A 240 -5.59 14.56 -8.96
C ASP A 240 -5.16 13.13 -9.27
N MET A 241 -6.11 12.20 -9.13
CA MET A 241 -5.92 10.80 -9.57
C MET A 241 -6.34 10.59 -11.02
N LEU A 242 -7.13 11.49 -11.60
CA LEU A 242 -7.59 11.37 -12.99
C LEU A 242 -6.43 11.50 -13.98
N THR A 243 -5.57 12.50 -13.83
CA THR A 243 -4.41 12.70 -14.71
C THR A 243 -3.49 11.47 -14.79
N PRO A 244 -3.03 10.88 -13.67
CA PRO A 244 -2.21 9.67 -13.75
C PRO A 244 -2.95 8.44 -14.32
N LEU A 245 -4.27 8.31 -14.07
CA LEU A 245 -5.07 7.24 -14.67
C LEU A 245 -5.20 7.40 -16.18
N LEU A 246 -5.50 8.60 -16.68
CA LEU A 246 -5.60 8.86 -18.11
C LEU A 246 -4.27 8.61 -18.83
N LYS A 247 -3.14 8.97 -18.22
CA LYS A 247 -1.81 8.68 -18.76
C LYS A 247 -1.53 7.17 -18.90
N LEU A 248 -2.02 6.36 -17.97
CA LEU A 248 -1.82 4.91 -17.98
C LEU A 248 -2.81 4.19 -18.91
N LEU A 249 -4.11 4.52 -18.78
CA LEU A 249 -5.20 3.78 -19.40
C LEU A 249 -5.48 4.26 -20.83
N GLY A 250 -5.19 5.53 -21.11
CA GLY A 250 -5.32 6.15 -22.42
C GLY A 250 -6.76 6.52 -22.80
N ASN A 251 -7.74 6.29 -21.92
CA ASN A 251 -9.14 6.61 -22.17
C ASN A 251 -9.88 6.93 -20.86
N LEU A 252 -10.93 7.74 -20.99
CA LEU A 252 -11.72 8.22 -19.84
C LEU A 252 -12.67 7.16 -19.29
N GLU A 253 -13.16 6.25 -20.12
CA GLU A 253 -14.10 5.20 -19.73
C GLU A 253 -13.48 4.29 -18.66
N ASP A 254 -12.31 3.72 -18.94
CA ASP A 254 -11.54 2.91 -17.99
C ASP A 254 -11.15 3.71 -16.73
N ALA A 255 -10.74 4.97 -16.89
CA ALA A 255 -10.38 5.82 -15.75
C ALA A 255 -11.58 6.07 -14.83
N SER A 256 -12.77 6.27 -15.40
CA SER A 256 -14.00 6.48 -14.64
C SER A 256 -14.40 5.24 -13.83
N ILE A 257 -14.20 4.04 -14.38
CA ILE A 257 -14.45 2.77 -13.66
C ILE A 257 -13.57 2.70 -12.41
N VAL A 258 -12.29 3.07 -12.52
CA VAL A 258 -11.36 3.05 -11.38
C VAL A 258 -11.73 4.13 -10.35
N LEU A 259 -12.01 5.35 -10.80
CA LEU A 259 -12.36 6.46 -9.91
C LEU A 259 -13.68 6.21 -9.16
N ASN A 260 -14.65 5.55 -9.79
CA ASN A 260 -15.92 5.20 -9.14
C ASN A 260 -15.83 3.97 -8.23
N SER A 261 -14.67 3.31 -8.16
CA SER A 261 -14.41 2.19 -7.25
C SER A 261 -13.85 2.68 -5.91
N THR A 262 -13.63 1.75 -4.96
CA THR A 262 -13.03 2.11 -3.67
C THR A 262 -11.60 2.65 -3.75
N LEU A 263 -10.90 2.44 -4.88
CA LEU A 263 -9.59 3.04 -5.17
C LEU A 263 -9.65 4.56 -5.39
N GLY A 264 -10.79 5.09 -5.81
CA GLY A 264 -10.97 6.51 -6.10
C GLY A 264 -11.54 7.32 -4.93
N ILE A 265 -12.00 6.67 -3.84
CA ILE A 265 -12.76 7.33 -2.76
C ILE A 265 -12.03 8.58 -2.23
N HIS A 266 -10.77 8.50 -1.82
CA HIS A 266 -10.05 9.67 -1.27
C HIS A 266 -9.55 10.68 -2.31
N TYR A 267 -9.76 10.41 -3.60
CA TYR A 267 -9.22 11.21 -4.68
C TYR A 267 -10.33 11.82 -5.55
N ASN A 268 -11.56 11.33 -5.41
CA ASN A 268 -12.78 11.95 -5.93
C ASN A 268 -13.38 12.91 -4.90
N CYS A 269 -12.68 14.00 -4.63
CA CYS A 269 -13.29 15.17 -4.00
C CYS A 269 -13.73 16.11 -5.12
N VAL A 270 -14.88 15.80 -5.72
CA VAL A 270 -15.54 16.80 -6.57
C VAL A 270 -16.05 17.88 -5.62
N ALA A 271 -15.63 19.12 -5.86
CA ALA A 271 -16.14 20.30 -5.17
C ALA A 271 -17.61 20.54 -5.57
N GLU A 272 -18.53 19.67 -5.17
CA GLU A 272 -19.96 19.86 -5.45
C GLU A 272 -20.68 20.76 -4.43
N ASP A 273 -20.03 21.18 -3.34
CA ASP A 273 -20.68 22.01 -2.30
C ASP A 273 -19.90 23.27 -1.92
N LEU A 274 -19.38 24.01 -2.90
CA LEU A 274 -19.03 25.43 -2.68
C LEU A 274 -20.27 26.34 -2.57
N SER A 275 -21.49 25.81 -2.75
CA SER A 275 -22.74 26.54 -2.55
C SER A 275 -23.16 26.74 -1.09
N ILE A 276 -22.46 26.16 -0.11
CA ILE A 276 -22.84 26.28 1.31
C ILE A 276 -22.05 27.41 2.02
N PHE A 277 -21.00 27.96 1.40
CA PHE A 277 -20.22 29.07 1.96
C PHE A 277 -20.72 30.48 1.56
N SER A 278 -21.91 30.58 0.97
CA SER A 278 -22.58 31.86 0.73
C SER A 278 -23.86 31.98 1.57
N LEU A 279 -23.72 32.17 2.88
CA LEU A 279 -24.72 32.79 3.75
C LEU A 279 -24.06 33.43 4.98
#